data_AF-A0A016WX80-F1
#
_entry.id   AF-A0A016WX80-F1
#
_cell.length_a   1.000
_cell.length_b   1.000
_cell.length_c   1.000
_cell.angle_alpha   90.00
_cell.angle_beta   90.00
_cell.angle_gamma   90.00
#
_symmetry.space_group_name_H-M   'P 1'
#
loop_
_entity.id
_entity.type
_entity.pdbx_description
1 polymer ?
#
loop_
_entity_poly.entity_id
_entity_poly.type
_entity_poly.pdbx_seq_one_letter_code
_entity_poly.pdbx_strand_id
1 'polypeptide(L)'
;MVGLRLCQLAMMFCNISILCQLPLALNRLVAVTSPVAYSSVFSNRRTMYILVCLWIVGCATVSPYFFDGCAFVYEIDTFLWAYSNNSCGNAMVTFDFVYGTSIEVAVITLDMTTFFAICVRTKKLAKLRNGEKELRQLRKNISFYLQGCIISGFYVVMIFSFFHLSKFAKTKWTAFAATTGFWLVAQGISGAAIFAFNGSFRKTLSCYRSKEGETSKKCPTTVAWHPK
;
A
#
# COMPACT_ATOMS: atom_id res chain seq x y z
N MET A 1 16.14 -8.75 -24.68
CA MET A 1 15.24 -7.58 -24.64
C MET A 1 13.98 -7.80 -23.81
N VAL A 2 13.27 -8.94 -23.92
CA VAL A 2 12.01 -9.19 -23.16
C VAL A 2 12.19 -9.10 -21.63
N GLY A 3 13.25 -9.70 -21.08
CA GLY A 3 13.51 -9.67 -19.63
C GLY A 3 13.71 -8.28 -19.04
N LEU A 4 14.34 -7.36 -19.78
CA LEU A 4 14.54 -5.97 -19.34
C LEU A 4 13.21 -5.22 -19.20
N ARG A 5 12.29 -5.41 -20.16
CA ARG A 5 10.97 -4.76 -20.13
C ARG A 5 10.12 -5.28 -18.98
N LEU A 6 10.21 -6.57 -18.67
CA LEU A 6 9.54 -7.16 -17.51
C LEU A 6 10.04 -6.56 -16.18
N CYS A 7 11.35 -6.30 -16.06
CA CYS A 7 11.93 -5.65 -14.88
C CYS A 7 11.40 -4.22 -14.71
N GLN A 8 11.35 -3.44 -15.79
CA GLN A 8 10.81 -2.07 -15.77
C GLN A 8 9.33 -2.04 -15.36
N LEU A 9 8.52 -2.99 -15.85
CA LEU A 9 7.12 -3.12 -15.44
C LEU A 9 6.99 -3.50 -13.96
N ALA A 10 7.80 -4.43 -13.46
CA ALA A 10 7.79 -4.80 -12.04
C ALA A 10 8.10 -3.58 -11.14
N MET A 11 9.08 -2.76 -11.53
CA MET A 11 9.39 -1.51 -10.81
C MET A 11 8.25 -0.51 -10.85
N MET A 12 7.53 -0.41 -11.97
CA MET A 12 6.34 0.43 -12.05
C MET A 12 5.27 0.05 -11.06
N PHE A 13 4.95 -1.25 -10.97
CA PHE A 13 3.99 -1.73 -9.97
C PHE A 13 4.48 -1.48 -8.54
N CYS A 14 5.78 -1.61 -8.27
CA CYS A 14 6.34 -1.31 -6.96
C CYS A 14 6.19 0.18 -6.59
N ASN A 15 6.61 1.08 -7.48
CA ASN A 15 6.56 2.52 -7.25
C ASN A 15 5.14 3.04 -7.09
N ILE A 16 4.20 2.52 -7.89
CA ILE A 16 2.77 2.82 -7.75
C ILE A 16 2.25 2.29 -6.41
N SER A 17 2.63 1.07 -6.01
CA SER A 17 2.17 0.47 -4.75
C SER A 17 2.64 1.28 -3.53
N ILE A 18 3.90 1.73 -3.52
CA ILE A 18 4.43 2.63 -2.50
C ILE A 18 3.65 3.94 -2.49
N LEU A 19 3.44 4.56 -3.66
CA LEU A 19 2.71 5.82 -3.78
C LEU A 19 1.25 5.72 -3.29
N CYS A 20 0.60 4.58 -3.55
CA CYS A 20 -0.78 4.33 -3.14
C CYS A 20 -0.96 4.29 -1.62
N GLN A 21 0.11 4.05 -0.84
CA GLN A 21 0.01 4.05 0.62
C GLN A 21 -0.32 5.43 1.18
N LEU A 22 0.13 6.51 0.52
CA LEU A 22 -0.13 7.88 0.95
C LEU A 22 -1.63 8.24 0.97
N PRO A 23 -2.39 8.11 -0.14
CA PRO A 23 -3.82 8.37 -0.12
C PRO A 23 -4.59 7.37 0.74
N LEU A 24 -4.11 6.14 0.91
CA LEU A 24 -4.70 5.18 1.85
C LEU A 24 -4.55 5.64 3.30
N ALA A 25 -3.39 6.14 3.70
CA ALA A 25 -3.15 6.72 5.03
C ALA A 25 -4.01 7.99 5.26
N LEU A 26 -4.10 8.87 4.26
CA LEU A 26 -4.99 10.03 4.31
C LEU A 26 -6.46 9.62 4.46
N ASN A 27 -6.90 8.61 3.73
CA ASN A 27 -8.26 8.09 3.82
C ASN A 27 -8.58 7.61 5.24
N ARG A 28 -7.65 6.87 5.88
CA ARG A 28 -7.78 6.43 7.27
C ARG A 28 -7.86 7.63 8.23
N LEU A 29 -6.98 8.62 8.07
CA LEU A 29 -6.97 9.81 8.91
C LEU A 29 -8.30 10.57 8.83
N VAL A 30 -8.80 10.83 7.61
CA VAL A 30 -10.06 11.55 7.40
C VAL A 30 -11.24 10.76 7.94
N ALA A 31 -11.27 9.43 7.74
CA ALA A 31 -12.31 8.57 8.28
C ALA A 31 -12.38 8.62 9.81
N VAL A 32 -11.23 8.67 10.49
CA VAL A 32 -11.14 8.76 11.94
C VAL A 32 -11.49 10.16 12.43
N THR A 33 -10.88 11.19 11.87
CA THR A 33 -10.98 12.58 12.37
C THR A 33 -12.31 13.24 12.07
N SER A 34 -12.90 12.96 10.90
CA SER A 34 -14.09 13.66 10.39
C SER A 34 -15.01 12.73 9.60
N PRO A 35 -15.79 11.86 10.26
CA PRO A 35 -16.71 10.94 9.58
C PRO A 35 -17.77 11.65 8.71
N VAL A 36 -18.15 12.88 9.08
CA VAL A 36 -19.09 13.71 8.30
C VAL A 36 -18.44 14.32 7.06
N ALA A 37 -17.15 14.68 7.11
CA ALA A 37 -16.43 15.24 5.97
C ALA A 37 -15.87 14.16 5.02
N TYR A 38 -15.79 12.91 5.48
CA TYR A 38 -15.27 11.78 4.71
C TYR A 38 -15.96 11.62 3.35
N SER A 39 -17.29 11.70 3.31
CA SER A 39 -18.07 11.58 2.08
C SER A 39 -17.85 12.72 1.09
N SER A 40 -17.42 13.89 1.57
CA SER A 40 -17.03 15.02 0.72
C SER A 40 -15.62 14.80 0.16
N VAL A 41 -14.64 14.48 1.01
CA VAL A 41 -13.23 14.34 0.61
C VAL A 41 -13.01 13.12 -0.30
N PHE A 42 -13.52 11.95 0.10
CA PHE A 42 -13.32 10.66 -0.60
C PHE A 42 -14.62 10.16 -1.25
N SER A 43 -15.23 10.99 -2.10
CA SER A 43 -16.34 10.55 -2.97
C SER A 43 -15.82 9.69 -4.14
N ASN A 44 -16.66 8.82 -4.70
CA ASN A 44 -16.27 7.95 -5.82
C ASN A 44 -15.57 8.69 -6.97
N ARG A 45 -16.08 9.87 -7.35
CA ARG A 45 -15.48 10.68 -8.44
C ARG A 45 -14.08 11.18 -8.06
N ARG A 46 -13.90 11.70 -6.84
CA ARG A 46 -12.60 12.20 -6.35
C ARG A 46 -11.59 11.07 -6.19
N THR A 47 -12.02 9.93 -5.63
CA THR A 47 -11.17 8.74 -5.52
C THR A 47 -10.71 8.26 -6.89
N MET A 48 -11.58 8.29 -7.91
CA MET A 48 -11.18 7.97 -9.28
C MET A 48 -10.10 8.95 -9.81
N TYR A 49 -10.31 10.26 -9.65
CA TYR A 49 -9.29 11.24 -10.03
C TYR A 49 -7.95 11.01 -9.32
N ILE A 50 -7.98 10.73 -8.01
CA ILE A 50 -6.78 10.38 -7.24
C ILE A 50 -6.09 9.17 -7.87
N LEU A 51 -6.82 8.09 -8.17
CA LEU A 51 -6.26 6.89 -8.80
C LEU A 51 -5.61 7.19 -10.15
N VAL A 52 -6.27 7.94 -11.03
CA VAL A 52 -5.69 8.32 -12.34
C VAL A 52 -4.43 9.14 -12.16
N CYS A 53 -4.43 10.12 -11.26
CA CYS A 53 -3.23 10.91 -10.95
C CYS A 53 -2.09 10.03 -10.43
N LEU A 54 -2.37 9.06 -9.54
CA LEU A 54 -1.36 8.12 -9.04
C LEU A 54 -0.73 7.29 -10.15
N TRP A 55 -1.53 6.81 -11.10
CA TRP A 55 -1.02 6.07 -12.25
C TRP A 55 -0.14 6.95 -13.15
N ILE A 56 -0.56 8.19 -13.43
CA ILE A 56 0.25 9.12 -14.22
C ILE A 56 1.59 9.39 -13.53
N VAL A 57 1.57 9.70 -12.24
CA VAL A 57 2.78 9.95 -11.45
C VAL A 57 3.66 8.70 -11.42
N GLY A 58 3.09 7.52 -11.16
CA GLY A 58 3.84 6.26 -11.12
C GLY A 58 4.42 5.85 -12.47
N CYS A 59 3.77 6.15 -13.59
CA CYS A 59 4.36 5.99 -14.91
C CYS A 59 5.53 6.97 -15.12
N ALA A 60 5.39 8.20 -14.66
CA ALA A 60 6.43 9.22 -14.77
C ALA A 60 7.68 8.88 -13.93
N THR A 61 7.54 8.25 -12.76
CA THR A 61 8.70 7.83 -11.95
C THR A 61 9.52 6.73 -12.62
N VAL A 62 8.93 5.97 -13.54
CA VAL A 62 9.61 4.86 -14.23
C VAL A 62 10.15 5.26 -15.60
N SER A 63 9.67 6.35 -16.19
CA SER A 63 10.12 6.80 -17.50
C SER A 63 11.65 6.91 -17.61
N PRO A 64 12.42 7.30 -16.57
CA PRO A 64 13.86 7.43 -16.72
C PRO A 64 14.57 6.07 -16.94
N TYR A 65 13.98 4.95 -16.50
CA TYR A 65 14.53 3.59 -16.72
C TYR A 65 14.50 3.15 -18.18
N PHE A 66 13.76 3.87 -19.05
CA PHE A 66 13.70 3.61 -20.48
C PHE A 66 14.86 4.23 -21.26
N PHE A 67 15.64 5.14 -20.65
CA PHE A 67 16.83 5.72 -21.28
C PHE A 67 18.05 4.78 -21.19
N ASP A 68 18.91 4.88 -22.19
CA ASP A 68 20.14 4.10 -22.26
C ASP A 68 21.07 4.43 -21.10
N GLY A 69 21.57 3.38 -20.43
CA GLY A 69 22.44 3.51 -19.27
C GLY A 69 21.70 3.74 -17.94
N CYS A 70 20.38 3.85 -17.91
CA CYS A 70 19.59 3.99 -16.68
C CYS A 70 18.87 2.69 -16.29
N ALA A 71 19.30 1.57 -16.85
CA ALA A 71 18.61 0.29 -16.72
C ALA A 71 18.73 -0.27 -15.29
N PHE A 72 17.61 -0.86 -14.84
CA PHE A 72 17.50 -1.67 -13.64
C PHE A 72 17.23 -3.11 -14.04
N VAL A 73 18.17 -4.00 -13.74
CA VAL A 73 18.20 -5.37 -14.27
C VAL A 73 18.38 -6.36 -13.15
N TYR A 74 17.69 -7.49 -13.25
CA TYR A 74 17.93 -8.63 -12.38
C TYR A 74 19.11 -9.46 -12.90
N GLU A 75 20.17 -9.55 -12.10
CA GLU A 75 21.37 -10.30 -12.42
C GLU A 75 21.23 -11.75 -11.92
N ILE A 76 21.21 -12.69 -12.88
CA ILE A 76 20.96 -14.12 -12.61
C ILE A 76 22.16 -14.77 -11.91
N ASP A 77 23.37 -14.24 -12.09
CA ASP A 77 24.56 -14.82 -11.47
C ASP A 77 24.66 -14.49 -9.97
N THR A 78 24.15 -13.35 -9.53
CA THR A 78 24.23 -12.89 -8.13
C THR A 78 22.88 -12.95 -7.40
N PHE A 79 21.79 -13.19 -8.14
CA PHE A 79 20.40 -13.10 -7.67
C PHE A 79 20.06 -11.75 -7.03
N LEU A 80 20.65 -10.69 -7.58
CA LEU A 80 20.49 -9.33 -7.13
C LEU A 80 19.91 -8.45 -8.22
N TRP A 81 19.22 -7.41 -7.78
CA TRP A 81 18.83 -6.32 -8.65
C TRP A 81 19.96 -5.31 -8.72
N ALA A 82 20.43 -5.04 -9.93
CA ALA A 82 21.56 -4.16 -10.18
C ALA A 82 21.10 -2.94 -10.99
N TYR A 83 21.60 -1.77 -10.57
CA TYR A 83 21.53 -0.56 -11.35
C TYR A 83 22.77 -0.47 -12.24
N SER A 84 22.66 0.25 -13.35
CA SER A 84 23.79 0.46 -14.27
C SER A 84 24.95 1.20 -13.57
N ASN A 85 26.19 0.75 -13.77
CA ASN A 85 27.40 1.33 -13.15
C ASN A 85 27.88 2.62 -13.84
N ASN A 86 27.00 3.61 -13.96
CA ASN A 86 27.31 4.92 -14.52
C ASN A 86 26.59 6.02 -13.72
N SER A 87 26.79 7.28 -14.12
CA SER A 87 26.16 8.42 -13.44
C SER A 87 24.63 8.35 -13.43
N CYS A 88 24.00 7.80 -14.49
CA CYS A 88 22.54 7.64 -14.50
C CYS A 88 22.08 6.59 -13.50
N GLY A 89 22.67 5.39 -13.50
CA GLY A 89 22.29 4.36 -12.54
C GLY A 89 22.50 4.80 -11.09
N ASN A 90 23.59 5.52 -10.77
CA ASN A 90 23.78 6.12 -9.44
C ASN A 90 22.71 7.16 -9.07
N ALA A 91 22.28 7.99 -10.02
CA ALA A 91 21.17 8.91 -9.82
C ALA A 91 19.86 8.15 -9.53
N MET A 92 19.64 7.02 -10.21
CA MET A 92 18.46 6.19 -10.05
C MET A 92 18.42 5.45 -8.70
N VAL A 93 19.56 4.93 -8.23
CA VAL A 93 19.65 4.37 -6.85
C VAL A 93 19.23 5.42 -5.83
N THR A 94 19.77 6.65 -5.99
CA THR A 94 19.50 7.75 -5.07
C THR A 94 18.03 8.17 -5.15
N PHE A 95 17.48 8.26 -6.36
CA PHE A 95 16.08 8.58 -6.60
C PHE A 95 15.16 7.55 -5.94
N ASP A 96 15.33 6.26 -6.20
CA ASP A 96 14.47 5.20 -5.65
C ASP A 96 14.53 5.15 -4.12
N PHE A 97 15.73 5.34 -3.55
CA PHE A 97 15.89 5.39 -2.09
C PHE A 97 15.16 6.60 -1.49
N VAL A 98 15.39 7.80 -2.02
CA VAL A 98 14.77 9.03 -1.51
C VAL A 98 13.26 9.04 -1.74
N TYR A 99 12.81 8.60 -2.91
CA TYR A 99 11.39 8.47 -3.25
C TYR A 99 10.69 7.49 -2.30
N GLY A 100 11.20 6.26 -2.18
CA GLY A 100 10.58 5.25 -1.32
C GLY A 100 10.56 5.67 0.15
N THR A 101 11.69 6.17 0.67
CA THR A 101 11.79 6.59 2.07
C THR A 101 10.94 7.82 2.38
N SER A 102 10.89 8.82 1.49
CA SER A 102 10.08 10.02 1.72
C SER A 102 8.58 9.72 1.77
N ILE A 103 8.09 8.83 0.91
CA ILE A 103 6.69 8.39 0.93
C ILE A 103 6.39 7.62 2.22
N GLU A 104 7.24 6.67 2.63
CA GLU A 104 7.04 5.93 3.87
C GLU A 104 7.08 6.85 5.12
N VAL A 105 7.98 7.82 5.17
CA VAL A 105 8.02 8.80 6.28
C VAL A 105 6.72 9.60 6.33
N ALA A 106 6.19 10.02 5.18
CA ALA A 106 4.90 10.71 5.12
C ALA A 106 3.75 9.80 5.58
N VAL A 107 3.72 8.54 5.15
CA VAL A 107 2.73 7.54 5.57
C VAL A 107 2.77 7.29 7.08
N ILE A 108 3.96 7.08 7.64
CA ILE A 108 4.16 6.89 9.09
C ILE A 108 3.68 8.11 9.85
N THR A 109 3.97 9.32 9.37
CA THR A 109 3.52 10.57 10.02
C THR A 109 2.00 10.67 10.04
N LEU A 110 1.34 10.31 8.94
CA LEU A 110 -0.13 10.27 8.85
C LEU A 110 -0.75 9.18 9.73
N ASP A 111 -0.14 8.00 9.78
CA ASP A 111 -0.61 6.90 10.62
C ASP A 111 -0.42 7.23 12.11
N MET A 112 0.69 7.89 12.50
CA MET A 112 0.90 8.40 13.87
C MET A 112 -0.13 9.47 14.25
N THR A 113 -0.45 10.38 13.32
CA THR A 113 -1.53 11.37 13.52
C THR A 113 -2.89 10.68 13.68
N THR A 114 -3.13 9.64 12.89
CA THR A 114 -4.36 8.83 12.96
C THR A 114 -4.45 8.11 14.30
N PHE A 115 -3.36 7.52 14.78
CA PHE A 115 -3.28 6.89 16.10
C PHE A 115 -3.67 7.86 17.22
N PHE A 116 -3.05 9.04 17.23
CA PHE A 116 -3.36 10.05 18.24
C PHE A 116 -4.83 10.48 18.18
N ALA A 117 -5.37 10.69 16.97
CA ALA A 117 -6.78 11.01 16.78
C ALA A 117 -7.71 9.89 17.29
N ILE A 118 -7.35 8.61 17.08
CA ILE A 118 -8.08 7.45 17.63
C ILE A 118 -8.07 7.50 19.17
N CYS A 119 -6.91 7.72 19.79
CA CYS A 119 -6.77 7.77 21.24
C CYS A 119 -7.62 8.90 21.85
N VAL A 120 -7.57 10.10 21.27
CA VAL A 120 -8.36 11.25 21.72
C VAL A 120 -9.85 10.99 21.58
N ARG A 121 -10.29 10.48 20.41
CA ARG A 121 -11.71 10.16 20.18
C ARG A 121 -12.23 9.06 21.09
N THR A 122 -11.44 8.02 21.32
CA THR A 122 -11.78 6.92 22.23
C THR A 122 -12.02 7.45 23.64
N LYS A 123 -11.11 8.30 24.17
CA LYS A 123 -11.26 8.93 25.49
C LYS A 123 -12.49 9.85 25.57
N LYS A 124 -12.77 10.62 24.50
CA LYS A 124 -13.93 11.52 24.45
C LYS A 124 -15.25 10.75 24.43
N LEU A 125 -15.35 9.71 23.60
CA LEU A 125 -16.56 8.89 23.47
C LEU A 125 -16.84 8.05 24.73
N ALA A 126 -15.80 7.58 25.43
CA ALA A 126 -15.96 6.84 26.68
C ALA A 126 -16.60 7.67 27.81
N LYS A 127 -16.47 9.00 27.77
CA LYS A 127 -17.10 9.91 28.73
C LYS A 127 -18.55 10.28 28.39
N LEU A 128 -18.99 10.00 27.16
CA LEU A 128 -20.33 10.36 26.68
C LEU A 128 -21.32 9.22 26.93
N ARG A 129 -22.43 9.51 27.60
CA ARG A 129 -23.49 8.52 27.92
C ARG A 129 -24.11 7.85 26.69
N ASN A 130 -24.13 8.54 25.54
CA ASN A 130 -24.61 8.00 24.25
C ASN A 130 -23.45 7.58 23.30
N GLY A 131 -22.20 7.57 23.79
CA GLY A 131 -21.00 7.33 22.99
C GLY A 131 -20.73 5.86 22.66
N GLU A 132 -21.42 4.90 23.26
CA GLU A 132 -21.15 3.46 23.07
C GLU A 132 -21.34 2.99 21.62
N LYS A 133 -22.37 3.49 20.92
CA LYS A 133 -22.62 3.13 19.51
C LYS A 133 -21.48 3.62 18.61
N GLU A 134 -21.09 4.88 18.77
CA GLU A 134 -19.96 5.50 18.06
C GLU A 134 -18.64 4.82 18.39
N LEU A 135 -18.41 4.48 19.66
CA LEU A 135 -17.21 3.77 20.10
C LEU A 135 -17.13 2.36 19.49
N ARG A 136 -18.26 1.66 19.37
CA ARG A 136 -18.34 0.36 18.72
C ARG A 136 -18.03 0.45 17.23
N GLN A 137 -18.48 1.50 16.54
CA GLN A 137 -18.11 1.77 15.15
C GLN A 137 -16.62 2.11 15.02
N LEU A 138 -16.09 2.97 15.89
CA LEU A 138 -14.67 3.33 15.91
C LEU A 138 -13.78 2.09 16.09
N ARG A 139 -14.13 1.18 17.02
CA ARG A 139 -13.40 -0.09 17.23
C ARG A 139 -13.36 -0.98 15.99
N LYS A 140 -14.43 -1.01 15.18
CA LYS A 140 -14.41 -1.73 13.90
C LYS A 140 -13.46 -1.07 12.90
N ASN A 141 -13.44 0.27 12.87
CA ASN A 141 -12.57 1.04 11.97
C ASN A 141 -11.08 0.93 12.35
N ILE A 142 -10.74 0.68 13.62
CA ILE A 142 -9.36 0.42 14.08
C ILE A 142 -8.73 -0.76 13.34
N SER A 143 -9.52 -1.77 12.95
CA SER A 143 -9.03 -2.94 12.21
C SER A 143 -8.36 -2.53 10.87
N PHE A 144 -8.97 -1.58 10.14
CA PHE A 144 -8.42 -1.03 8.90
C PHE A 144 -7.19 -0.14 9.14
N TYR A 145 -7.11 0.50 10.31
CA TYR A 145 -5.91 1.22 10.73
C TYR A 145 -4.75 0.26 11.00
N LEU A 146 -4.96 -0.79 11.79
CA LEU A 146 -3.94 -1.81 12.08
C LEU A 146 -3.45 -2.49 10.79
N GLN A 147 -4.36 -2.77 9.85
CA GLN A 147 -4.02 -3.25 8.52
C GLN A 147 -2.99 -2.32 7.83
N GLY A 148 -3.25 -1.01 7.85
CA GLY A 148 -2.36 0.00 7.28
C GLY A 148 -0.96 -0.01 7.91
N CYS A 149 -0.88 -0.06 9.25
CA CYS A 149 0.39 -0.10 9.95
C CYS A 149 1.20 -1.38 9.65
N ILE A 150 0.53 -2.52 9.56
CA ILE A 150 1.19 -3.78 9.17
C ILE A 150 1.79 -3.62 7.77
N ILE A 151 0.99 -3.15 6.81
CA ILE A 151 1.46 -2.94 5.43
C ILE A 151 2.67 -2.01 5.39
N SER A 152 2.58 -0.80 5.95
CA SER A 152 3.70 0.16 5.95
C SER A 152 4.94 -0.41 6.65
N GLY A 153 4.78 -1.14 7.76
CA GLY A 153 5.90 -1.83 8.42
C GLY A 153 6.64 -2.80 7.49
N PHE A 154 5.92 -3.59 6.69
CA PHE A 154 6.55 -4.48 5.71
C PHE A 154 7.24 -3.72 4.57
N TYR A 155 6.71 -2.58 4.13
CA TYR A 155 7.38 -1.74 3.12
C TYR A 155 8.65 -1.08 3.66
N VAL A 156 8.67 -0.64 4.92
CA VAL A 156 9.89 -0.14 5.57
C VAL A 156 10.95 -1.23 5.63
N VAL A 157 10.58 -2.45 6.06
CA VAL A 157 11.50 -3.60 6.09
C VAL A 157 12.00 -3.93 4.69
N MET A 158 11.15 -3.88 3.68
CA MET A 158 11.52 -4.10 2.28
C MET A 158 12.55 -3.07 1.81
N ILE A 159 12.30 -1.77 1.98
CA ILE A 159 13.23 -0.70 1.58
C ILE A 159 14.57 -0.86 2.32
N PHE A 160 14.52 -1.03 3.64
CA PHE A 160 15.72 -1.21 4.44
C PHE A 160 16.53 -2.43 3.99
N SER A 161 15.85 -3.55 3.74
CA SER A 161 16.51 -4.78 3.31
C SER A 161 17.14 -4.65 1.92
N PHE A 162 16.44 -3.96 1.01
CA PHE A 162 16.92 -3.75 -0.35
C PHE A 162 18.18 -2.87 -0.40
N PHE A 163 18.23 -1.75 0.35
CA PHE A 163 19.34 -0.79 0.28
C PHE A 163 20.48 -1.06 1.27
N HIS A 164 20.21 -1.72 2.41
CA HIS A 164 21.21 -1.97 3.45
C HIS A 164 21.52 -3.45 3.62
N LEU A 165 20.51 -4.31 3.82
CA LEU A 165 20.73 -5.72 4.14
C LEU A 165 21.37 -6.50 2.97
N SER A 166 21.00 -6.15 1.74
CA SER A 166 21.57 -6.74 0.51
C SER A 166 23.10 -6.61 0.44
N LYS A 167 23.69 -5.55 1.01
CA LYS A 167 25.14 -5.31 1.02
C LYS A 167 25.91 -6.28 1.93
N PHE A 168 25.22 -6.89 2.89
CA PHE A 168 25.81 -7.85 3.83
C PHE A 168 25.56 -9.31 3.43
N ALA A 169 24.87 -9.55 2.31
CA ALA A 169 24.60 -10.89 1.84
C ALA A 169 25.88 -11.57 1.34
N LYS A 170 26.24 -12.69 1.97
CA LYS A 170 27.43 -13.49 1.61
C LYS A 170 27.13 -14.57 0.57
N THR A 171 25.86 -14.94 0.41
CA THR A 171 25.42 -15.98 -0.54
C THR A 171 24.34 -15.44 -1.47
N LYS A 172 24.25 -15.99 -2.69
CA LYS A 172 23.24 -15.62 -3.70
C LYS A 172 21.81 -15.78 -3.17
N TRP A 173 21.55 -16.85 -2.41
CA TRP A 173 20.24 -17.10 -1.80
C TRP A 173 19.89 -16.10 -0.69
N THR A 174 20.87 -15.72 0.14
CA THR A 174 20.64 -14.67 1.14
C THR A 174 20.39 -13.31 0.50
N ALA A 175 21.05 -13.02 -0.62
CA ALA A 175 20.86 -11.79 -1.39
C ALA A 175 19.46 -11.74 -2.03
N PHE A 176 19.01 -12.86 -2.61
CA PHE A 176 17.66 -13.03 -3.14
C PHE A 176 16.59 -12.84 -2.07
N ALA A 177 16.75 -13.49 -0.91
CA ALA A 177 15.79 -13.38 0.19
C ALA A 177 15.71 -11.93 0.71
N ALA A 178 16.87 -11.26 0.87
CA ALA A 178 16.97 -9.89 1.35
C ALA A 178 16.38 -8.84 0.39
N THR A 179 16.34 -9.13 -0.91
CA THR A 179 15.84 -8.20 -1.94
C THR A 179 14.46 -8.65 -2.43
N THR A 180 14.44 -9.62 -3.34
CA THR A 180 13.23 -10.12 -4.01
C THR A 180 12.26 -10.78 -3.02
N GLY A 181 12.77 -11.53 -2.04
CA GLY A 181 11.93 -12.20 -1.05
C GLY A 181 11.06 -11.23 -0.25
N PHE A 182 11.67 -10.25 0.41
CA PHE A 182 10.94 -9.21 1.14
C PHE A 182 10.02 -8.39 0.23
N TRP A 183 10.46 -8.10 -0.99
CA TRP A 183 9.63 -7.38 -1.96
C TRP A 183 8.35 -8.13 -2.32
N LEU A 184 8.45 -9.44 -2.61
CA LEU A 184 7.28 -10.28 -2.90
C LEU A 184 6.35 -10.40 -1.69
N VAL A 185 6.92 -10.51 -0.48
CA VAL A 185 6.14 -10.58 0.76
C VAL A 185 5.37 -9.28 1.00
N ALA A 186 5.99 -8.11 0.83
CA ALA A 186 5.33 -6.82 1.01
C ALA A 186 4.14 -6.65 0.04
N GLN A 187 4.31 -7.03 -1.23
CA GLN A 187 3.23 -7.01 -2.22
C GLN A 187 2.13 -8.04 -1.89
N GLY A 188 2.51 -9.27 -1.52
CA GLY A 188 1.56 -10.32 -1.16
C GLY A 188 0.71 -9.96 0.05
N ILE A 189 1.32 -9.36 1.08
CA ILE A 189 0.63 -8.90 2.28
C ILE A 189 -0.35 -7.79 1.95
N SER A 190 0.00 -6.86 1.05
CA SER A 190 -0.90 -5.79 0.61
C SER A 190 -2.22 -6.37 0.06
N GLY A 191 -2.15 -7.42 -0.77
CA GLY A 191 -3.32 -8.12 -1.29
C GLY A 191 -4.07 -8.94 -0.22
N ALA A 192 -3.33 -9.73 0.57
CA ALA A 192 -3.91 -10.58 1.61
C ALA A 192 -4.62 -9.78 2.72
N ALA A 193 -4.08 -8.61 3.06
CA ALA A 193 -4.61 -7.72 4.07
C ALA A 193 -6.01 -7.19 3.69
N ILE A 194 -6.24 -6.84 2.41
CA ILE A 194 -7.57 -6.43 1.94
C ILE A 194 -8.57 -7.58 2.10
N PHE A 195 -8.16 -8.80 1.74
CA PHE A 195 -9.01 -9.99 1.83
C PHE A 195 -9.38 -10.33 3.28
N ALA A 196 -8.41 -10.29 4.20
CA ALA A 196 -8.62 -10.64 5.60
C ALA A 196 -9.44 -9.59 6.35
N PHE A 197 -9.14 -8.30 6.16
CA PHE A 197 -9.71 -7.24 6.99
C PHE A 197 -11.04 -6.69 6.44
N ASN A 198 -11.34 -6.88 5.15
CA ASN A 198 -12.61 -6.44 4.56
C ASN A 198 -13.71 -7.52 4.70
N GLY A 199 -14.38 -7.54 5.86
CA GLY A 199 -15.49 -8.45 6.12
C GLY A 199 -16.67 -8.28 5.14
N SER A 200 -16.89 -7.07 4.60
CA SER A 200 -17.91 -6.82 3.58
C SER A 200 -17.55 -7.50 2.25
N PHE A 201 -16.28 -7.44 1.85
CA PHE A 201 -15.79 -8.13 0.66
C PHE A 201 -15.95 -9.65 0.79
N ARG A 202 -15.58 -10.23 1.93
CA ARG A 202 -15.75 -11.68 2.21
C ARG A 202 -17.21 -12.11 2.16
N LYS A 203 -18.13 -11.29 2.68
CA LYS A 203 -19.59 -11.57 2.61
C LYS A 203 -20.12 -11.51 1.19
N THR A 204 -19.70 -10.54 0.39
CA THR A 204 -20.09 -10.44 -1.03
C THR A 204 -19.55 -11.63 -1.82
N LEU A 205 -18.30 -12.04 -1.59
CA LEU A 205 -17.71 -13.20 -2.24
C LEU A 205 -18.42 -14.50 -1.84
N SER A 206 -18.78 -14.66 -0.55
CA SER A 206 -19.59 -15.80 -0.09
C SER A 206 -21.01 -15.78 -0.67
N CYS A 207 -21.62 -14.61 -0.91
CA CYS A 207 -22.91 -14.46 -1.60
C CYS A 207 -22.81 -14.92 -3.05
N TYR A 208 -21.74 -14.54 -3.76
CA TYR A 208 -21.47 -15.00 -5.12
C TYR A 208 -21.23 -16.50 -5.19
N ARG A 209 -20.40 -17.05 -4.30
CA ARG A 209 -20.14 -18.49 -4.22
C ARG A 209 -21.41 -19.30 -3.90
N SER A 210 -22.32 -18.74 -3.09
CA SER A 210 -23.61 -19.38 -2.80
C SER A 210 -24.59 -19.34 -3.99
N LYS A 211 -24.41 -18.41 -4.94
CA LYS A 211 -25.26 -18.29 -6.14
C LYS A 211 -24.90 -19.27 -7.25
N GLU A 212 -23.68 -19.81 -7.26
CA GLU A 212 -23.32 -20.92 -8.15
C GLU A 212 -24.09 -22.21 -7.82
N GLY A 213 -24.78 -22.28 -6.67
CA GLY A 213 -25.61 -23.41 -6.25
C GLY A 213 -27.13 -23.20 -6.23
N GLU A 214 -27.64 -21.96 -6.25
CA GLU A 214 -29.10 -21.71 -6.13
C GLU A 214 -29.53 -20.38 -6.78
N THR A 215 -30.50 -20.46 -7.70
CA THR A 215 -31.17 -19.31 -8.31
C THR A 215 -31.97 -18.51 -7.28
N SER A 216 -31.73 -17.19 -7.26
CA SER A 216 -32.60 -16.14 -6.70
C SER A 216 -32.46 -15.77 -5.21
N LYS A 217 -31.45 -14.96 -4.88
CA LYS A 217 -31.58 -13.81 -3.97
C LYS A 217 -30.76 -12.62 -4.50
N LYS A 218 -31.29 -11.39 -4.48
CA LYS A 218 -30.56 -10.18 -4.90
C LYS A 218 -29.36 -9.95 -3.95
N CYS A 219 -28.16 -10.34 -4.36
CA CYS A 219 -26.94 -9.84 -3.71
C CYS A 219 -26.89 -8.32 -3.92
N PRO A 220 -26.46 -7.52 -2.92
CA PRO A 220 -26.29 -6.09 -3.11
C PRO A 220 -25.29 -5.83 -4.25
N THR A 221 -25.76 -5.21 -5.32
CA THR A 221 -24.99 -4.87 -6.53
C THR A 221 -23.95 -3.77 -6.30
N THR A 222 -23.97 -3.17 -5.11
CA THR A 222 -23.04 -2.13 -4.69
C THR A 222 -22.39 -2.52 -3.38
N VAL A 223 -21.05 -2.57 -3.36
CA VAL A 223 -20.28 -2.44 -2.12
C VAL A 223 -20.61 -1.05 -1.57
N ALA A 224 -21.68 -0.96 -0.77
CA ALA A 224 -22.08 0.30 -0.17
C ALA A 224 -21.03 0.67 0.88
N TRP A 225 -20.07 1.50 0.49
CA TRP A 225 -19.14 2.21 1.36
C TRP A 225 -19.86 3.31 2.15
N HIS A 226 -21.02 3.00 2.71
CA HIS A 226 -21.73 3.91 3.58
C HIS A 226 -21.52 3.49 5.04
N PRO A 227 -20.83 4.30 5.85
CA PRO A 227 -21.00 4.21 7.29
C PRO A 227 -22.46 4.61 7.58
N LYS A 228 -23.21 3.67 8.17
CA LYS A 228 -24.40 4.02 8.96
C LYS A 228 -23.96 4.32 10.38
#